data_AF-A0A914LEY9-F1
#
_entry.id   AF-A0A914LEY9-F1
#
_cell.length_a   1.000
_cell.length_b   1.000
_cell.length_c   1.000
_cell.angle_alpha   90.00
_cell.angle_beta   90.00
_cell.angle_gamma   90.00
#
_symmetry.space_group_name_H-M   'P 1'
#
loop_
_entity.id
_entity.type
_entity.pdbx_description
1 polymer ?
#
loop_
_entity_poly.entity_id
_entity_poly.type
_entity_poly.pdbx_seq_one_letter_code
_entity_poly.pdbx_strand_id
1 'polypeptide(L)'
;MSIGMIKASRKLHQTMLKSVLRSPMSWFDITPLGRIMNRFGKDVDSLDSEIPRSFTSFLRTLLASAETLAMISYATPQFMLCVAPLAIFYGLVLRYYVSTSRQLKRLESTTRSPIYSHFQARNLFN
;
A
#
# COMPACT_ATOMS: atom_id res chain seq x y z
N MET A 1 -12.73 0.39 14.59
CA MET A 1 -11.61 0.57 13.63
C MET A 1 -11.01 1.99 13.71
N SER A 2 -11.85 3.03 13.74
CA SER A 2 -11.45 4.44 13.84
C SER A 2 -10.52 4.78 15.02
N ILE A 3 -10.84 4.29 16.23
CA ILE A 3 -10.01 4.58 17.43
C ILE A 3 -8.60 3.97 17.32
N GLY A 4 -8.48 2.77 16.75
CA GLY A 4 -7.19 2.10 16.53
C GLY A 4 -6.33 2.81 15.48
N MET A 5 -6.96 3.30 14.41
CA MET A 5 -6.32 4.10 13.36
C MET A 5 -5.77 5.43 13.92
N ILE A 6 -6.58 6.16 14.70
CA ILE A 6 -6.14 7.41 15.34
C ILE A 6 -4.97 7.16 16.30
N LYS A 7 -5.00 6.06 17.07
CA LYS A 7 -3.89 5.69 17.97
C LYS A 7 -2.62 5.34 17.19
N ALA A 8 -2.75 4.67 16.04
CA ALA A 8 -1.63 4.34 15.16
C ALA A 8 -1.03 5.60 14.52
N SER A 9 -1.87 6.48 13.96
CA SER A 9 -1.49 7.79 13.43
C SER A 9 -0.69 8.60 14.46
N ARG A 10 -1.26 8.77 15.67
CA ARG A 10 -0.63 9.52 16.74
C ARG A 10 0.73 8.94 17.14
N LYS A 11 0.84 7.61 17.22
CA LYS A 11 2.11 6.93 17.53
C LYS A 11 3.15 7.15 16.42
N LEU A 12 2.73 7.09 15.16
CA LEU A 12 3.61 7.29 14.00
C LEU A 12 4.11 8.74 13.93
N HIS A 13 3.21 9.71 14.11
CA HIS A 13 3.54 11.13 14.16
C HIS A 13 4.49 11.45 15.33
N GLN A 14 4.24 10.93 16.53
CA GLN A 14 5.14 11.09 17.69
C GLN A 14 6.51 10.48 17.45
N THR A 15 6.57 9.30 16.83
CA THR A 15 7.84 8.64 16.50
C THR A 15 8.63 9.46 15.49
N MET A 16 7.96 9.99 14.46
CA MET A 16 8.56 10.84 13.43
C MET A 16 9.09 12.15 14.03
N LEU A 17 8.31 12.80 14.88
CA LEU A 17 8.72 14.01 15.61
C LEU A 17 9.95 13.75 16.49
N LYS A 18 9.93 12.66 17.26
CA LYS A 18 11.07 12.28 18.13
C LYS A 18 12.34 11.99 17.32
N SER A 19 12.21 11.37 16.15
CA SER A 19 13.35 11.10 15.27
C SER A 19 13.92 12.39 14.68
N VAL A 20 13.07 13.32 14.23
CA VAL A 20 13.52 14.62 13.70
C VAL A 20 14.21 15.45 14.78
N LEU A 21 13.63 15.54 15.99
CA LEU A 21 14.24 16.28 17.11
C LEU A 21 15.59 15.71 17.57
N ARG A 22 15.89 14.45 17.25
CA ARG A 22 17.18 13.80 17.56
C ARG A 22 18.19 13.84 16.42
N SER A 23 17.82 14.41 15.27
CA SER A 23 18.73 14.54 14.13
C SER A 23 19.81 15.58 14.40
N PRO A 24 21.05 15.38 13.92
CA PRO A 24 22.13 16.37 14.04
C PRO A 24 21.82 17.62 13.23
N MET A 25 22.39 18.77 13.61
CA MET A 25 22.17 20.06 12.93
C MET A 25 22.51 20.00 11.43
N SER A 26 23.58 19.27 11.08
CA SER A 26 23.99 19.06 9.68
C SER A 26 22.90 18.43 8.81
N TRP A 27 21.98 17.66 9.40
CA TRP A 27 20.84 17.11 8.67
C TRP A 27 19.81 18.19 8.31
N PHE A 28 19.61 19.19 9.18
CA PHE A 28 18.71 20.30 8.94
C PHE A 28 19.25 21.28 7.91
N ASP A 29 20.57 21.42 7.80
CA ASP A 29 21.21 22.27 6.78
C ASP A 29 21.09 21.69 5.37
N ILE A 30 21.08 20.36 5.25
CA ILE A 30 20.96 19.65 3.96
C ILE A 30 19.48 19.43 3.57
N THR A 31 18.58 19.35 4.54
CA THR A 31 17.18 18.97 4.30
C THR A 31 16.27 20.20 4.36
N PRO A 32 15.65 20.62 3.23
CA PRO A 32 14.81 21.81 3.22
C PRO A 32 13.58 21.61 4.12
N LEU A 33 13.24 22.65 4.90
CA LEU A 33 12.12 22.63 5.84
C LEU A 33 10.79 22.21 5.17
N GLY A 34 10.58 22.62 3.91
CA GLY A 34 9.41 22.26 3.11
C GLY A 34 9.25 20.75 2.88
N ARG A 35 10.37 20.00 2.78
CA ARG A 35 10.33 18.54 2.65
C ARG A 35 9.87 17.88 3.96
N ILE A 36 10.30 18.41 5.10
CA ILE A 36 9.89 17.94 6.42
C ILE A 36 8.39 18.18 6.59
N MET A 37 7.91 19.40 6.28
CA MET A 37 6.49 19.75 6.36
C MET A 37 5.62 18.87 5.45
N ASN A 38 6.04 18.65 4.20
CA ASN A 38 5.29 17.79 3.28
C ASN A 38 5.19 16.34 3.78
N ARG A 39 6.24 15.84 4.46
CA ARG A 39 6.24 14.50 5.07
C ARG A 39 5.31 14.41 6.29
N PHE A 40 5.28 15.43 7.15
CA PHE A 40 4.39 15.45 8.32
C PHE A 40 2.92 15.70 7.97
N GLY A 41 2.64 16.44 6.90
CA GLY A 41 1.29 16.71 6.43
C GLY A 41 0.82 15.62 5.45
N LYS A 42 1.34 15.65 4.23
CA LYS A 42 0.81 14.88 3.10
C LYS A 42 1.01 13.37 3.25
N ASP A 43 2.18 12.93 3.70
CA ASP A 43 2.44 11.49 3.84
C ASP A 43 1.66 10.89 5.02
N VAL A 44 1.53 11.62 6.13
CA VAL A 44 0.72 11.20 7.30
C VAL A 44 -0.77 11.17 6.93
N ASP A 45 -1.28 12.20 6.26
CA ASP A 45 -2.68 12.25 5.80
C ASP A 45 -3.00 11.12 4.80
N SER A 46 -2.09 10.83 3.87
CA SER A 46 -2.23 9.70 2.94
C SER A 46 -2.24 8.37 3.70
N LEU A 47 -1.40 8.21 4.71
CA LEU A 47 -1.34 7.02 5.56
C LEU A 47 -2.66 6.84 6.35
N ASP A 48 -3.21 7.93 6.88
CA ASP A 48 -4.42 7.93 7.70
C ASP A 48 -5.71 7.75 6.90
N SER A 49 -5.70 8.05 5.60
CA SER A 49 -6.88 7.95 4.73
C SER A 49 -6.86 6.69 3.83
N GLU A 50 -5.74 6.43 3.14
CA GLU A 50 -5.65 5.38 2.12
C GLU A 50 -5.49 3.98 2.72
N ILE A 51 -4.76 3.84 3.83
CA ILE A 51 -4.58 2.54 4.49
C ILE A 51 -5.91 2.01 5.04
N PRO A 52 -6.68 2.75 5.85
CA PRO A 52 -7.99 2.28 6.31
C PRO A 52 -8.95 2.00 5.16
N ARG A 53 -8.97 2.84 4.11
CA ARG A 53 -9.80 2.61 2.93
C ARG A 53 -9.43 1.29 2.24
N SER A 54 -8.15 1.06 1.99
CA SER A 54 -7.68 -0.17 1.36
C SER A 54 -7.97 -1.41 2.21
N PHE A 55 -7.76 -1.31 3.53
CA PHE A 55 -8.00 -2.42 4.45
C PHE A 55 -9.49 -2.75 4.60
N THR A 56 -10.36 -1.74 4.67
CA THR A 56 -11.80 -1.97 4.73
C THR A 56 -12.33 -2.60 3.44
N SER A 57 -11.88 -2.13 2.28
CA SER A 57 -12.19 -2.76 0.99
C SER A 57 -11.69 -4.20 0.94
N PHE A 58 -10.45 -4.47 1.37
CA PHE A 58 -9.91 -5.82 1.43
C PHE A 58 -10.75 -6.74 2.32
N LEU A 59 -11.09 -6.31 3.54
CA LEU A 59 -11.93 -7.09 4.44
C LEU A 59 -13.32 -7.35 3.88
N ARG A 60 -13.95 -6.34 3.26
CA ARG A 60 -15.26 -6.50 2.63
C ARG A 60 -15.23 -7.56 1.53
N THR A 61 -14.27 -7.46 0.62
CA THR A 61 -14.12 -8.41 -0.47
C THR A 61 -13.80 -9.82 0.04
N LEU A 62 -12.95 -9.94 1.07
CA LEU A 62 -12.60 -11.22 1.68
C LEU A 62 -13.80 -11.87 2.38
N LEU A 63 -14.59 -11.10 3.14
CA LEU A 63 -15.78 -11.61 3.80
C LEU A 63 -16.86 -12.01 2.80
N ALA A 64 -17.10 -11.20 1.77
CA ALA A 64 -18.06 -11.51 0.72
C ALA A 64 -17.67 -12.77 -0.08
N SER A 65 -16.39 -12.93 -0.42
CA SER A 65 -15.92 -14.15 -1.10
C SER A 65 -16.00 -15.38 -0.20
N ALA A 66 -15.71 -15.25 1.09
CA ALA A 66 -15.87 -16.34 2.05
C ALA A 66 -17.34 -16.73 2.25
N GLU A 67 -18.24 -15.75 2.36
CA GLU A 67 -19.70 -15.96 2.48
C GLU A 67 -20.25 -16.71 1.28
N THR A 68 -19.95 -16.23 0.07
CA THR A 68 -20.39 -16.88 -1.17
C THR A 68 -19.88 -18.32 -1.31
N LEU A 69 -18.60 -18.56 -0.99
CA LEU A 69 -18.04 -19.91 -0.97
C LEU A 69 -18.73 -20.81 0.07
N ALA A 70 -19.01 -20.29 1.27
CA ALA A 70 -19.69 -21.02 2.32
C ALA A 70 -21.14 -21.37 1.91
N MET A 71 -21.86 -20.42 1.31
CA MET A 71 -23.24 -20.63 0.85
C MET A 71 -23.31 -21.71 -0.25
N ILE A 72 -22.40 -21.67 -1.22
CA ILE A 72 -22.33 -22.68 -2.29
C ILE A 72 -21.97 -24.05 -1.71
N SER A 73 -21.02 -24.10 -0.77
CA SER A 73 -20.60 -25.34 -0.12
C SER A 73 -21.72 -26.01 0.69
N TYR A 74 -22.57 -25.20 1.33
CA TYR A 74 -23.75 -25.70 2.04
C TYR A 74 -24.84 -26.20 1.07
N ALA A 75 -25.09 -25.47 -0.02
CA ALA A 75 -26.13 -25.84 -0.98
C ALA A 75 -25.79 -27.14 -1.76
N THR A 76 -24.53 -27.31 -2.18
CA THR A 76 -24.11 -28.45 -3.00
C THR A 76 -22.74 -28.99 -2.55
N PRO A 77 -22.68 -29.90 -1.56
CA PRO A 77 -21.41 -30.40 -1.01
C PRO A 77 -20.57 -31.19 -2.02
N GLN A 78 -21.17 -31.82 -3.02
CA GLN A 78 -20.47 -32.54 -4.09
C GLN A 78 -19.59 -31.63 -4.96
N PHE A 79 -19.89 -30.33 -5.04
CA PHE A 79 -19.11 -29.34 -5.79
C PHE A 79 -17.71 -29.13 -5.21
N MET A 80 -17.53 -29.40 -3.91
CA MET A 80 -16.26 -29.21 -3.20
C MET A 80 -15.12 -30.07 -3.77
N LEU A 81 -15.46 -31.23 -4.33
CA LEU A 81 -14.50 -32.15 -4.95
C LEU A 81 -13.89 -31.56 -6.22
N CYS A 82 -14.63 -30.74 -6.97
CA CYS A 82 -14.15 -30.02 -8.14
C CYS A 82 -13.43 -28.70 -7.78
N VAL A 83 -13.82 -28.07 -6.67
CA VAL A 83 -13.18 -26.83 -6.18
C VAL A 83 -11.77 -27.08 -5.67
N ALA A 84 -11.50 -28.22 -5.04
CA ALA A 84 -10.20 -28.55 -4.48
C ALA A 84 -9.04 -28.48 -5.53
N PRO A 85 -9.09 -29.17 -6.68
CA PRO A 85 -8.04 -29.05 -7.70
C PRO A 85 -7.97 -27.63 -8.29
N LEU A 86 -9.11 -26.95 -8.44
CA LEU A 86 -9.15 -25.58 -8.94
C LEU A 86 -8.47 -24.59 -7.98
N ALA A 87 -8.66 -24.76 -6.68
CA ALA A 87 -8.05 -23.93 -5.63
C ALA A 87 -6.52 -24.13 -5.57
N ILE A 88 -6.05 -25.36 -5.74
CA ILE A 88 -4.60 -25.66 -5.84
C ILE A 88 -4.00 -24.96 -7.06
N PHE A 89 -4.63 -25.10 -8.22
CA PHE A 89 -4.20 -24.43 -9.45
C PHE A 89 -4.19 -22.90 -9.28
N TYR A 90 -5.27 -22.33 -8.73
CA TYR A 90 -5.38 -20.89 -8.48
C TYR A 90 -4.30 -20.41 -7.49
N GLY A 91 -3.99 -21.19 -6.45
CA GLY A 91 -2.91 -20.90 -5.50
C GLY A 91 -1.53 -20.84 -6.16
N LEU A 92 -1.25 -21.73 -7.12
CA LEU A 92 -0.01 -21.68 -7.91
C LEU A 92 0.03 -20.41 -8.76
N VAL A 93 -1.03 -20.14 -9.53
CA VAL A 93 -1.13 -18.93 -10.37
C VAL A 93 -1.00 -17.66 -9.53
N LEU A 94 -1.65 -17.61 -8.36
CA LEU A 94 -1.59 -16.47 -7.45
C LEU A 94 -0.16 -16.22 -6.95
N ARG A 95 0.59 -17.27 -6.61
CA ARG A 95 2.01 -17.14 -6.21
C ARG A 95 2.87 -16.54 -7.33
N TYR A 96 2.69 -17.01 -8.57
CA TYR A 96 3.39 -16.43 -9.73
C TYR A 96 2.96 -14.98 -9.98
N TYR A 97 1.64 -14.72 -9.98
CA TYR A 97 1.08 -13.40 -10.21
C TYR A 97 1.57 -12.36 -9.21
N VAL A 98 1.59 -12.69 -7.91
CA VAL A 98 2.07 -11.75 -6.87
C VAL A 98 3.54 -11.42 -7.06
N SER A 99 4.38 -12.40 -7.41
CA SER A 99 5.80 -12.16 -7.70
C SER A 99 5.98 -11.22 -8.89
N THR A 100 5.31 -11.52 -10.01
CA THR A 100 5.38 -10.72 -11.23
C THR A 100 4.79 -9.33 -11.05
N SER A 101 3.65 -9.20 -10.37
CA SER A 101 2.98 -7.92 -10.09
C SER A 101 3.87 -7.01 -9.23
N ARG A 102 4.54 -7.55 -8.21
CA ARG A 102 5.52 -6.79 -7.41
C ARG A 102 6.70 -6.31 -8.25
N GLN A 103 7.22 -7.15 -9.14
CA GLN A 103 8.32 -6.79 -10.04
C GLN A 103 7.88 -5.72 -11.05
N LEU A 104 6.69 -5.85 -11.63
CA LEU A 104 6.13 -4.88 -12.56
C LEU A 104 5.89 -3.53 -11.90
N LYS A 105 5.33 -3.52 -10.68
CA LYS A 105 5.11 -2.28 -9.90
C LYS A 105 6.43 -1.60 -9.51
N ARG A 106 7.50 -2.38 -9.27
CA ARG A 106 8.85 -1.84 -9.07
C ARG A 106 9.42 -1.25 -10.36
N LEU A 107 9.28 -1.96 -11.49
CA LEU A 107 9.73 -1.49 -12.80
C LEU A 107 9.01 -0.20 -13.19
N GLU A 108 7.70 -0.14 -13.02
CA GLU A 108 6.90 1.06 -13.26
C GLU A 108 7.40 2.25 -12.42
N SER A 109 7.75 2.02 -11.14
CA SER A 109 8.33 3.08 -10.30
C SER A 109 9.70 3.57 -10.79
N THR A 110 10.55 2.68 -11.31
CA THR A 110 11.89 3.00 -11.81
C THR A 110 11.86 3.62 -13.21
N THR A 111 10.91 3.22 -14.07
CA THR A 111 10.78 3.73 -15.44
C THR A 111 10.05 5.09 -15.49
N ARG A 112 9.26 5.44 -14.47
CA ARG A 112 8.66 6.78 -14.38
C ARG A 112 9.66 7.87 -14.01
N SER A 113 10.71 7.57 -13.22
CA SER A 113 11.66 8.61 -12.76
C SER A 113 12.46 9.33 -13.86
N PRO A 114 12.97 8.66 -14.92
CA PRO A 114 13.73 9.31 -15.99
C PRO A 114 12.84 10.18 -16.88
N ILE A 115 11.58 9.78 -17.08
CA ILE A 115 10.61 10.51 -17.92
C ILE A 115 10.34 11.88 -17.30
N TYR A 116 10.07 11.94 -15.98
CA TYR A 116 9.89 13.23 -15.29
C TYR A 116 11.15 14.11 -15.33
N SER A 117 12.35 13.54 -15.18
CA SER A 117 13.59 14.32 -15.31
C SER A 117 13.83 14.82 -16.74
N HIS A 118 13.48 14.05 -17.76
CA HIS A 118 13.61 14.46 -19.17
C HIS A 118 12.59 15.54 -19.55
N PHE A 119 11.34 15.44 -19.08
CA PHE A 119 10.33 16.50 -19.27
C PHE A 119 10.69 17.78 -18.51
N GLN A 120 11.24 17.68 -17.30
CA GLN A 120 11.67 18.84 -16.52
C GLN A 120 12.89 19.54 -17.13
N ALA A 121 13.86 18.78 -17.68
CA ALA A 121 14.99 19.36 -18.40
C ALA A 121 14.54 20.08 -19.67
N ARG A 122 13.60 19.52 -20.45
CA ARG A 122 13.12 20.14 -21.70
C ARG A 122 12.35 21.45 -21.48
N ASN A 123 11.60 21.57 -20.38
CA ASN A 123 10.88 22.80 -20.02
C ASN A 123 11.76 23.91 -19.44
N LEU A 124 13.04 23.67 -19.16
CA LEU A 124 14.00 24.69 -18.71
C LEU A 124 14.73 25.38 -19.89
N PHE A 125 14.61 24.86 -21.12
CA PHE A 125 15.26 25.39 -22.33
C PHE A 125 14.29 26.15 -23.26
N ASN A 126 13.11 26.50 -22.78
CA ASN A 126 12.07 27.26 -23.48
C ASN A 126 11.54 28.36 -22.56
#